data_AF-A0A6B1B933-F1
#
_entry.id   AF-A0A6B1B933-F1
#
_cell.length_a   1.000
_cell.length_b   1.000
_cell.length_c   1.000
_cell.angle_alpha   90.00
_cell.angle_beta   90.00
_cell.angle_gamma   90.00
#
_symmetry.space_group_name_H-M   'P 1'
#
loop_
_entity.id
_entity.type
_entity.pdbx_description
1 polymer ?
#
loop_
_entity_poly.entity_id
_entity_poly.type
_entity_poly.pdbx_seq_one_letter_code
_entity_poly.pdbx_strand_id
1 'polypeptide(L)'
;MANNAPGEHYRKGITLTALFDKFSTGAAAEAWFAERRRPNGPTCPHCGYDDVKTGCAHKTMPCRRRGKDCRKRFSVKVCAVEADETCVGGKAPNMHARGRERRISGRGGADKAIVAGVLDRATNTVVAGPVADTSARTLTGISLSVTADMAGKRLRYDDLIAA
;
A
#
# COMPACT_ATOMS: atom_id res chain seq x y z
N MET A 1 27.39 -27.05 -22.02
CA MET A 1 26.40 -27.58 -21.05
C MET A 1 25.82 -26.38 -20.32
N ALA A 2 24.52 -26.12 -20.46
CA ALA A 2 23.91 -24.99 -19.77
C ALA A 2 23.87 -25.31 -18.27
N ASN A 3 24.50 -24.46 -17.46
CA ASN A 3 24.34 -24.54 -16.01
C ASN A 3 22.88 -24.23 -15.72
N ASN A 4 22.12 -25.26 -15.34
CA ASN A 4 20.72 -25.11 -14.95
C ASN A 4 20.63 -24.04 -13.86
N ALA A 5 19.68 -23.12 -14.02
CA ALA A 5 19.34 -22.18 -12.96
C ALA A 5 19.04 -22.98 -11.69
N PRO A 6 19.47 -22.51 -10.50
CA PRO A 6 19.27 -23.26 -9.27
C PRO A 6 17.77 -23.56 -9.11
N GLY A 7 17.44 -24.82 -8.80
CA GLY A 7 16.07 -25.31 -8.71
C GLY A 7 15.31 -24.78 -7.48
N GLU A 8 13.98 -24.83 -7.53
CA GLU A 8 12.96 -24.24 -6.62
C GLU A 8 13.16 -24.49 -5.11
N HIS A 9 14.04 -25.41 -4.72
CA HIS A 9 14.28 -25.92 -3.37
C HIS A 9 14.87 -24.91 -2.36
N TYR A 10 15.30 -23.71 -2.78
CA TYR A 10 15.82 -22.68 -1.87
C TYR A 10 14.82 -21.55 -1.54
N ARG A 11 13.61 -21.57 -2.09
CA ARG A 11 12.56 -20.62 -1.68
C ARG A 11 11.82 -21.19 -0.49
N LYS A 12 12.09 -20.69 0.72
CA LYS A 12 11.18 -20.80 1.87
C LYS A 12 9.91 -19.97 1.58
N GLY A 13 9.08 -20.43 0.66
CA GLY A 13 7.87 -19.75 0.18
C GLY A 13 6.80 -20.77 -0.23
N ILE A 14 5.58 -20.28 -0.48
CA ILE A 14 4.48 -21.12 -0.96
C ILE A 14 4.64 -21.33 -2.48
N THR A 15 4.41 -22.55 -2.97
CA THR A 15 4.38 -22.81 -4.42
C THR A 15 3.15 -22.15 -5.04
N LEU A 16 3.20 -21.90 -6.35
CA LEU A 16 2.08 -21.27 -7.08
C LEU A 16 0.79 -22.12 -6.98
N THR A 17 0.91 -23.44 -7.08
CA THR A 17 -0.22 -24.37 -6.93
C THR A 17 -0.80 -24.32 -5.53
N ALA A 18 0.05 -24.40 -4.49
CA ALA A 18 -0.40 -24.27 -3.11
C ALA A 18 -1.01 -22.90 -2.80
N LEU A 19 -0.57 -21.84 -3.50
CA LEU A 19 -1.17 -20.51 -3.41
C LEU A 19 -2.60 -20.50 -4.00
N PHE A 20 -2.79 -21.12 -5.17
CA PHE A 20 -4.11 -21.24 -5.78
C PHE A 20 -5.06 -22.12 -4.95
N ASP A 21 -4.56 -23.19 -4.35
CA ASP A 21 -5.37 -24.03 -3.45
C ASP A 21 -5.79 -23.24 -2.20
N LYS A 22 -4.85 -22.48 -1.63
CA LYS A 22 -5.09 -21.60 -0.47
C LYS A 22 -6.09 -20.49 -0.77
N PHE A 23 -6.06 -19.92 -1.98
CA PHE A 23 -6.94 -18.85 -2.44
C PHE A 23 -7.90 -19.32 -3.53
N SER A 24 -8.45 -20.52 -3.36
CA SER A 24 -9.36 -21.14 -4.33
C SER A 24 -10.68 -20.40 -4.47
N THR A 25 -11.11 -19.67 -3.43
CA THR A 25 -12.34 -18.85 -3.46
C THR A 25 -12.07 -17.43 -3.01
N GLY A 26 -12.89 -16.49 -3.52
CA GLY A 26 -12.85 -15.09 -3.07
C GLY A 26 -13.13 -14.93 -1.58
N ALA A 27 -13.97 -15.79 -0.99
CA ALA A 27 -14.27 -15.77 0.44
C ALA A 27 -13.05 -16.17 1.30
N ALA A 28 -12.30 -17.20 0.89
CA ALA A 28 -11.07 -17.60 1.57
C ALA A 28 -9.99 -16.49 1.49
N ALA A 29 -9.86 -15.85 0.34
CA ALA A 29 -8.97 -14.69 0.17
C ALA A 29 -9.39 -13.51 1.06
N GLU A 30 -10.68 -13.20 1.12
CA GLU A 30 -11.21 -12.13 1.97
C GLU A 30 -10.99 -12.39 3.45
N ALA A 31 -11.23 -13.62 3.91
CA ALA A 31 -10.96 -14.02 5.30
C ALA A 31 -9.48 -13.91 5.65
N TRP A 32 -8.60 -14.36 4.76
CA TRP A 32 -7.16 -14.27 4.96
C TRP A 32 -6.66 -12.82 5.01
N PHE A 33 -7.13 -11.96 4.10
CA PHE A 33 -6.78 -10.54 4.13
C PHE A 33 -7.38 -9.84 5.35
N ALA A 34 -8.57 -10.23 5.80
CA ALA A 34 -9.18 -9.71 7.02
C ALA A 34 -8.33 -10.03 8.25
N GLU A 35 -7.91 -11.28 8.40
CA GLU A 35 -7.03 -11.71 9.50
C GLU A 35 -5.68 -10.97 9.48
N ARG A 36 -5.04 -10.90 8.30
CA ARG A 36 -3.71 -10.29 8.16
C ARG A 36 -3.71 -8.77 8.37
N ARG A 37 -4.73 -8.07 7.84
CA ARG A 37 -4.80 -6.60 7.87
C ARG A 37 -5.51 -6.07 9.11
N ARG A 38 -6.43 -6.84 9.71
CA ARG A 38 -7.31 -6.43 10.81
C ARG A 38 -7.34 -7.50 11.91
N PRO A 39 -6.21 -7.79 12.59
CA PRO A 39 -6.16 -8.82 13.63
C PRO A 39 -7.10 -8.53 14.82
N ASN A 40 -7.35 -7.25 15.12
CA ASN A 40 -8.26 -6.81 16.20
C ASN A 40 -9.70 -6.55 15.72
N GLY A 41 -10.05 -6.97 14.50
CA GLY A 41 -11.34 -6.70 13.87
C GLY A 41 -11.38 -5.41 13.03
N PRO A 42 -12.47 -5.20 12.26
CA PRO A 42 -12.56 -4.08 11.32
C PRO A 42 -12.87 -2.77 12.05
N THR A 43 -11.86 -1.89 12.14
CA THR A 43 -12.03 -0.49 12.56
C THR A 43 -12.60 0.36 11.43
N CYS A 44 -13.49 1.31 11.75
CA CYS A 44 -14.04 2.23 10.75
C CYS A 44 -12.95 3.17 10.19
N PRO A 45 -12.66 3.16 8.87
CA PRO A 45 -11.62 4.00 8.28
C PRO A 45 -11.96 5.50 8.30
N HIS A 46 -13.20 5.88 8.62
CA HIS A 46 -13.64 7.27 8.60
C HIS A 46 -13.65 7.95 9.97
N CYS A 47 -13.66 7.17 11.05
CA CYS A 47 -13.76 7.73 12.40
C CYS A 47 -12.92 6.99 13.44
N GLY A 48 -12.18 5.94 13.06
CA GLY A 48 -11.23 5.25 13.94
C GLY A 48 -11.83 4.38 15.04
N TYR A 49 -13.16 4.31 15.17
CA TYR A 49 -13.83 3.46 16.17
C TYR A 49 -13.99 2.01 15.71
N ASP A 50 -13.88 1.08 16.66
CA ASP A 50 -13.97 -0.37 16.45
C ASP A 50 -15.41 -0.91 16.45
N ASP A 51 -16.40 -0.06 16.76
CA ASP A 51 -17.81 -0.45 16.82
C ASP A 51 -18.46 -0.58 15.43
N VAL A 52 -18.14 -1.69 14.75
CA VAL A 52 -18.51 -1.96 13.36
C VAL A 52 -19.38 -3.20 13.23
N LYS A 53 -20.49 -3.05 12.50
CA LYS A 53 -21.34 -4.16 12.08
C LYS A 53 -20.77 -4.79 10.80
N THR A 54 -20.38 -6.05 10.88
CA THR A 54 -20.00 -6.89 9.73
C THR A 54 -21.21 -7.63 9.16
N GLY A 55 -21.09 -8.16 7.93
CA GLY A 55 -22.16 -8.96 7.31
C GLY A 55 -23.39 -8.16 6.87
N CYS A 56 -23.25 -6.88 6.55
CA CYS A 56 -24.33 -6.09 5.98
C CYS A 56 -24.70 -6.59 4.57
N ALA A 57 -25.97 -6.47 4.18
CA ALA A 57 -26.51 -6.95 2.89
C ALA A 57 -25.80 -6.42 1.63
N HIS A 58 -24.93 -5.41 1.77
CA HIS A 58 -24.19 -4.83 0.67
C HIS A 58 -22.94 -5.64 0.33
N LYS A 59 -22.99 -6.40 -0.77
CA LYS A 59 -21.96 -7.38 -1.15
C LYS A 59 -20.55 -6.78 -1.26
N THR A 60 -20.39 -5.57 -1.79
CA THR A 60 -19.07 -4.93 -1.97
C THR A 60 -18.58 -4.15 -0.75
N MET A 61 -19.46 -3.82 0.20
CA MET A 61 -19.14 -2.99 1.38
C MET A 61 -19.90 -3.52 2.62
N PRO A 62 -19.54 -4.71 3.11
CA PRO A 62 -20.31 -5.42 4.14
C PRO A 62 -20.12 -4.86 5.56
N CYS A 63 -19.17 -3.94 5.78
CA CYS A 63 -18.90 -3.34 7.08
C CYS A 63 -19.59 -1.98 7.20
N ARG A 64 -20.16 -1.65 8.37
CA ARG A 64 -20.74 -0.33 8.64
C ARG A 64 -20.57 0.04 10.12
N ARG A 65 -20.11 1.27 10.41
CA ARG A 65 -20.05 1.76 11.80
C ARG A 65 -21.46 1.86 12.40
N ARG A 66 -21.63 1.41 13.65
CA ARG A 66 -22.95 1.33 14.32
C ARG A 66 -23.44 2.65 14.90
N GLY A 67 -22.56 3.42 15.53
CA GLY A 67 -22.90 4.73 16.10
C GLY A 67 -23.48 5.75 15.11
N LYS A 68 -24.27 6.70 15.63
CA LYS A 68 -25.06 7.64 14.82
C LYS A 68 -24.20 8.59 13.99
N ASP A 69 -23.07 9.02 14.53
CA ASP A 69 -22.25 10.11 13.96
C ASP A 69 -21.49 9.69 12.69
N CYS A 70 -21.42 8.40 12.38
CA CYS A 70 -20.78 7.89 11.17
C CYS A 70 -21.46 6.57 10.83
N ARG A 71 -22.33 6.60 9.82
CA ARG A 71 -23.09 5.45 9.32
C ARG A 71 -22.55 4.96 7.97
N LYS A 72 -21.32 5.36 7.64
CA LYS A 72 -20.64 5.04 6.40
C LYS A 72 -20.35 3.54 6.33
N ARG A 73 -20.51 2.99 5.14
CA ARG A 73 -20.18 1.60 4.83
C ARG A 73 -18.74 1.55 4.33
N PHE A 74 -18.09 0.41 4.50
CA PHE A 74 -16.77 0.13 3.98
C PHE A 74 -16.58 -1.39 3.82
N SER A 75 -15.47 -1.82 3.23
CA SER A 75 -15.10 -3.24 3.16
C SER A 75 -13.87 -3.51 4.01
N VAL A 76 -13.67 -4.76 4.44
CA VAL A 76 -12.50 -5.16 5.23
C VAL A 76 -11.18 -4.89 4.49
N LYS A 77 -11.24 -4.83 3.15
CA LYS A 77 -10.11 -4.52 2.28
C LYS A 77 -9.64 -3.06 2.42
N VAL A 78 -10.52 -2.16 2.84
CA VAL A 78 -10.22 -0.73 2.99
C VAL A 78 -9.40 -0.50 4.26
N CYS A 79 -8.21 0.05 4.07
CA CYS A 79 -7.32 0.48 5.15
C CYS A 79 -7.67 1.92 5.59
N ALA A 80 -7.26 2.29 6.80
CA ALA A 80 -7.35 3.68 7.25
C ALA A 80 -6.42 4.59 6.44
N VAL A 81 -5.29 4.05 6.00
CA VAL A 81 -4.28 4.77 5.22
C VAL A 81 -4.17 4.15 3.82
N GLU A 82 -4.07 5.00 2.80
CA GLU A 82 -3.80 4.64 1.41
C GLU A 82 -2.48 5.31 1.00
N ALA A 83 -1.57 4.54 0.42
CA ALA A 83 -0.29 5.05 -0.08
C ALA A 83 -0.19 4.74 -1.58
N ASP A 84 0.29 5.71 -2.34
CA ASP A 84 0.54 5.57 -3.77
C ASP A 84 1.81 6.34 -4.16
N GLU A 85 2.41 5.96 -5.27
CA GLU A 85 3.62 6.57 -5.79
C GLU A 85 3.47 6.95 -7.26
N THR A 86 4.00 8.11 -7.62
CA THR A 86 3.94 8.62 -8.99
C THR A 86 5.28 9.24 -9.39
N CYS A 87 5.55 9.24 -10.70
CA CYS A 87 6.78 9.79 -11.25
C CYS A 87 6.46 11.02 -12.10
N VAL A 88 6.87 12.20 -11.65
CA VAL A 88 6.50 13.50 -12.23
C VAL A 88 7.71 14.18 -12.88
N GLY A 89 7.46 14.81 -14.03
CA GLY A 89 8.45 15.64 -14.72
C GLY A 89 9.37 14.87 -15.66
N GLY A 90 10.57 15.43 -15.85
CA GLY A 90 11.60 14.96 -16.77
C GLY A 90 11.70 15.75 -18.07
N LYS A 91 12.93 15.88 -18.61
CA LYS A 91 13.18 16.60 -19.86
C LYS A 91 12.93 15.72 -21.08
N ALA A 92 12.81 14.41 -20.87
CA ALA A 92 12.69 13.41 -21.92
C ALA A 92 11.58 13.66 -22.99
N PRO A 93 10.40 14.23 -22.65
CA PRO A 93 9.39 14.59 -23.67
C PRO A 93 9.83 15.72 -24.61
N ASN A 94 10.71 16.62 -24.15
CA ASN A 94 11.19 17.79 -24.90
C ASN A 94 12.60 17.59 -25.48
N MET A 95 13.02 16.35 -25.70
CA MET A 95 14.35 16.01 -26.21
C MET A 95 14.29 15.36 -27.59
N HIS A 96 15.29 15.64 -28.43
CA HIS A 96 15.49 14.92 -29.69
C HIS A 96 15.66 13.41 -29.44
N ALA A 97 15.23 12.60 -30.41
CA ALA A 97 15.10 11.14 -30.30
C ALA A 97 16.34 10.45 -29.69
N ARG A 98 17.54 10.76 -30.16
CA ARG A 98 18.80 10.19 -29.66
C ARG A 98 19.05 10.50 -28.17
N GLY A 99 18.69 11.70 -27.72
CA GLY A 99 18.82 12.09 -26.31
C GLY A 99 17.77 11.44 -25.43
N ARG A 100 16.55 11.26 -25.95
CA ARG A 100 15.46 10.56 -25.28
C ARG A 100 15.76 9.06 -25.12
N GLU A 101 16.23 8.40 -26.18
CA GLU A 101 16.58 6.98 -26.18
C GLU A 101 17.70 6.65 -25.17
N ARG A 102 18.68 7.56 -25.01
CA ARG A 102 19.74 7.43 -23.99
C ARG A 102 19.23 7.53 -22.56
N ARG A 103 18.22 8.34 -22.29
CA ARG A 103 17.72 8.62 -20.93
C ARG A 103 16.57 7.71 -20.51
N ILE A 104 15.72 7.31 -21.45
CA ILE A 104 14.61 6.40 -21.20
C ILE A 104 15.09 4.99 -21.51
N SER A 105 15.70 4.33 -20.51
CA SER A 105 16.20 2.95 -20.62
C SER A 105 15.12 1.87 -20.42
N GLY A 106 13.86 2.25 -20.18
CA GLY A 106 12.75 1.31 -19.97
C GLY A 106 11.43 1.98 -19.58
N ARG A 107 10.46 1.17 -19.15
CA ARG A 107 9.22 1.67 -18.51
C ARG A 107 9.53 2.11 -17.08
N GLY A 108 9.20 3.35 -16.71
CA GLY A 108 9.30 3.80 -15.32
C GLY A 108 9.60 5.29 -15.13
N GLY A 109 10.13 5.61 -13.95
CA GLY A 109 10.48 6.96 -13.50
C GLY A 109 11.85 7.48 -13.94
N ALA A 110 12.47 6.90 -14.97
CA ALA A 110 13.78 7.35 -15.45
C ALA A 110 13.73 8.83 -15.89
N ASP A 111 14.67 9.64 -15.38
CA ASP A 111 14.73 11.11 -15.55
C ASP A 111 13.53 11.87 -14.91
N LYS A 112 12.76 11.24 -14.01
CA LYS A 112 11.62 11.85 -13.31
C LYS A 112 11.87 11.92 -11.80
N ALA A 113 11.20 12.87 -11.14
CA ALA A 113 11.12 12.88 -9.69
C ALA A 113 10.07 11.88 -9.22
N ILE A 114 10.42 11.02 -8.27
CA ILE A 114 9.45 10.11 -7.64
C ILE A 114 8.79 10.89 -6.51
N VAL A 115 7.46 10.85 -6.46
CA VAL A 115 6.64 11.47 -5.43
C VAL A 115 5.78 10.38 -4.81
N ALA A 116 5.89 10.19 -3.51
CA ALA A 116 4.98 9.33 -2.76
C ALA A 116 3.92 10.18 -2.07
N GLY A 117 2.69 9.69 -2.08
CA GLY A 117 1.54 10.29 -1.41
C GLY A 117 0.90 9.31 -0.45
N VAL A 118 0.53 9.79 0.74
CA VAL A 118 -0.18 9.03 1.76
C VAL A 118 -1.44 9.80 2.15
N LEU A 119 -2.60 9.15 2.01
CA LEU A 119 -3.90 9.65 2.43
C LEU A 119 -4.34 8.90 3.69
N ASP A 120 -4.66 9.63 4.74
CA ASP A 120 -5.41 9.10 5.87
C ASP A 120 -6.92 9.36 5.68
N ARG A 121 -7.70 8.29 5.58
CA ARG A 121 -9.16 8.32 5.39
C ARG A 121 -9.92 8.76 6.65
N ALA A 122 -9.31 8.68 7.83
CA ALA A 122 -9.96 9.06 9.08
C ALA A 122 -9.95 10.58 9.26
N THR A 123 -8.80 11.20 9.02
CA THR A 123 -8.63 12.66 9.07
C THR A 123 -8.89 13.35 7.73
N ASN A 124 -8.95 12.59 6.63
CA ASN A 124 -9.01 13.08 5.25
C ASN A 124 -7.81 13.98 4.89
N THR A 125 -6.65 13.70 5.48
CA THR A 125 -5.41 14.45 5.28
C THR A 125 -4.51 13.73 4.29
N VAL A 126 -3.89 14.49 3.38
CA VAL A 126 -2.93 13.98 2.41
C VAL A 126 -1.55 14.58 2.70
N VAL A 127 -0.54 13.73 2.77
CA VAL A 127 0.87 14.13 2.80
C VAL A 127 1.53 13.57 1.55
N ALA A 128 2.17 14.43 0.77
CA ALA A 128 2.90 14.01 -0.42
C ALA A 128 4.24 14.73 -0.50
N GLY A 129 5.27 14.03 -0.95
CA GLY A 129 6.62 14.59 -1.05
C GLY A 129 7.52 13.82 -2.00
N PRO A 130 8.60 14.46 -2.48
CA PRO A 130 9.60 13.78 -3.29
C PRO A 130 10.32 12.72 -2.46
N VAL A 131 10.58 11.56 -3.07
CA VAL A 131 11.26 10.43 -2.44
C VAL A 131 12.45 9.99 -3.27
N ALA A 132 13.44 9.38 -2.61
CA ALA A 132 14.66 8.95 -3.28
C ALA A 132 14.43 7.75 -4.21
N ASP A 133 13.58 6.81 -3.80
CA ASP A 133 13.28 5.58 -4.53
C ASP A 133 11.89 5.00 -4.18
N THR A 134 11.46 4.00 -4.96
CA THR A 134 10.20 3.25 -4.78
C THR A 134 10.41 1.96 -3.97
N SER A 135 11.49 1.87 -3.18
CA SER A 135 11.76 0.64 -2.43
C SER A 135 10.74 0.47 -1.31
N ALA A 136 10.45 -0.79 -0.96
CA ALA A 136 9.54 -1.10 0.13
C ALA A 136 9.95 -0.41 1.45
N ARG A 137 11.25 -0.23 1.68
CA ARG A 137 11.78 0.46 2.86
C ARG A 137 11.38 1.94 2.89
N THR A 138 11.62 2.66 1.79
CA THR A 138 11.31 4.09 1.67
C THR A 138 9.82 4.36 1.79
N LEU A 139 8.99 3.58 1.10
CA LEU A 139 7.53 3.76 1.12
C LEU A 139 6.91 3.37 2.47
N THR A 140 7.42 2.32 3.11
CA THR A 140 6.99 1.95 4.46
C THR A 140 7.37 3.03 5.47
N GLY A 141 8.57 3.61 5.36
CA GLY A 141 9.03 4.70 6.21
C GLY A 141 8.12 5.93 6.15
N ILE A 142 7.67 6.33 4.96
CA ILE A 142 6.77 7.47 4.77
C ILE A 142 5.38 7.19 5.33
N SER A 143 4.87 5.98 5.11
CA SER A 143 3.59 5.56 5.68
C SER A 143 3.63 5.60 7.21
N LEU A 144 4.73 5.15 7.82
CA LEU A 144 4.94 5.16 9.26
C LEU A 144 5.13 6.58 9.81
N SER A 145 5.89 7.45 9.14
CA SER A 145 6.12 8.83 9.58
C SER A 145 4.82 9.64 9.61
N VAL A 146 3.96 9.48 8.61
CA VAL A 146 2.64 10.14 8.57
C VAL A 146 1.74 9.64 9.70
N THR A 147 1.77 8.34 10.03
CA THR A 147 1.02 7.83 11.19
C THR A 147 1.61 8.23 12.54
N ALA A 148 2.93 8.46 12.62
CA ALA A 148 3.64 8.82 13.85
C ALA A 148 3.52 10.32 14.19
N ASP A 149 3.61 11.20 13.19
CA ASP A 149 3.40 12.65 13.34
C ASP A 149 2.00 12.96 13.91
N MET A 150 1.02 12.10 13.61
CA MET A 150 -0.36 12.21 14.09
C MET A 150 -0.58 11.66 15.51
N ALA A 151 0.36 10.90 16.06
CA ALA A 151 0.37 10.47 17.47
C ALA A 151 1.12 11.47 18.38
N GLY A 152 1.53 12.64 17.86
CA GLY A 152 2.24 13.67 18.62
C GLY A 152 3.73 13.41 18.83
N LYS A 153 4.33 12.45 18.12
CA LYS A 153 5.79 12.27 18.08
C LYS A 153 6.30 12.60 16.70
N ARG A 154 6.94 13.77 16.57
CA ARG A 154 7.61 14.19 15.34
C ARG A 154 8.84 13.31 15.09
N LEU A 155 8.66 12.14 14.50
CA LEU A 155 9.76 11.25 14.12
C LEU A 155 10.35 11.76 12.81
N ARG A 156 11.62 12.20 12.83
CA ARG A 156 12.28 12.62 11.61
C ARG A 156 12.52 11.39 10.73
N TYR A 157 12.41 11.60 9.43
CA TYR A 157 12.67 10.58 8.41
C TYR A 157 14.02 9.86 8.62
N ASP A 158 15.05 10.58 9.08
CA ASP A 158 16.38 10.04 9.37
C ASP A 158 16.40 9.05 10.55
N ASP A 159 15.49 9.18 11.52
CA ASP A 159 15.41 8.32 12.70
C ASP A 159 14.76 6.96 12.38
N LEU A 160 13.98 6.87 11.30
CA LEU A 160 13.25 5.66 10.89
C LEU A 160 14.09 4.72 10.01
N ILE A 161 15.21 5.19 9.46
CA ILE A 161 16.12 4.40 8.62
C ILE A 161 17.20 3.70 9.47
N ALA A 162 17.42 4.12 10.72
CA ALA A 162 18.47 3.60 11.59
C ALA A 162 18.08 2.33 12.40
N ALA A 163 16.88 1.77 12.21
CA ALA A 163 16.43 0.50 12.80
C ALA A 163 16.22 -0.57 11.70
#